data_AF-A0A7R8X1V7-F1
#
_entry.id   AF-A0A7R8X1V7-F1
#
_cell.length_a   1.000
_cell.length_b   1.000
_cell.length_c   1.000
_cell.angle_alpha   90.00
_cell.angle_beta   90.00
_cell.angle_gamma   90.00
#
_symmetry.space_group_name_H-M   'P 1'
#
loop_
_entity.id
_entity.type
_entity.pdbx_description
1 polymer ?
#
loop_
_entity_poly.entity_id
_entity_poly.type
_entity_poly.pdbx_seq_one_letter_code
_entity_poly.pdbx_strand_id
1 'polypeptide(L)'
;MGTVAIADGRAQVMQRVRENLMHGAAFIKLMGGGGVASPSDPLDVSQYTVDEIAAAVEVAENWGTYVTVHSYTAKAIQNAIRGGVRNVEHGQMIDEETAQLMQETNTSVCLQPFYDDEDAIPMPPGSFAEKKYQQLISGTDNAFKLAKKYDLLFGFGTDSQGNPALAERQGAQLAKLVRYFE
;
A
#
# COMPACT_ATOMS: atom_id res chain seq x y z
N MET A 1 0.35 -17.71 -9.07
CA MET A 1 0.87 -16.32 -9.01
C MET A 1 -0.28 -15.40 -9.36
N GLY A 2 -0.55 -14.38 -8.54
CA GLY A 2 -1.57 -13.38 -8.86
C GLY A 2 -1.20 -12.70 -10.18
N THR A 3 -2.12 -12.69 -11.13
CA THR A 3 -1.97 -12.01 -12.41
C THR A 3 -2.34 -10.54 -12.22
N VAL A 4 -1.43 -9.63 -12.55
CA VAL A 4 -1.75 -8.20 -12.67
C VAL A 4 -2.62 -8.02 -13.91
N ALA A 5 -3.69 -7.23 -13.78
CA ALA A 5 -4.51 -6.79 -14.89
C ALA A 5 -4.52 -5.26 -14.93
N ILE A 6 -4.36 -4.70 -16.12
CA ILE A 6 -4.61 -3.27 -16.37
C ILE A 6 -6.11 -3.13 -16.66
N ALA A 7 -6.74 -2.15 -16.02
CA ALA A 7 -8.15 -1.85 -16.19
C ALA A 7 -8.37 -0.35 -16.03
N ASP A 8 -8.96 0.29 -17.02
CA ASP A 8 -9.23 1.72 -17.02
C ASP A 8 -10.74 1.96 -17.13
N GLY A 9 -11.26 2.83 -16.27
CA GLY A 9 -12.66 3.14 -16.16
C GLY A 9 -13.47 2.10 -15.38
N ARG A 10 -14.57 2.58 -14.80
CA ARG A 10 -15.51 1.83 -13.97
C ARG A 10 -15.84 0.44 -14.51
N ALA A 11 -16.24 0.35 -15.79
CA ALA A 11 -16.67 -0.90 -16.39
C ALA A 11 -15.56 -1.97 -16.44
N GLN A 12 -14.33 -1.60 -16.82
CA GLN A 12 -13.22 -2.55 -16.89
C GLN A 12 -12.76 -2.96 -15.49
N VAL A 13 -12.73 -2.03 -14.54
CA VAL A 13 -12.39 -2.35 -13.14
C VAL A 13 -13.38 -3.37 -12.58
N MET A 14 -14.69 -3.14 -12.73
CA MET A 14 -15.71 -4.11 -12.29
C MET A 14 -15.54 -5.47 -12.96
N GLN A 15 -15.23 -5.50 -14.27
CA GLN A 15 -14.98 -6.75 -14.98
C GLN A 15 -13.78 -7.50 -14.38
N ARG A 16 -12.62 -6.84 -14.21
CA ARG A 16 -11.42 -7.49 -13.65
C ARG A 16 -11.60 -7.93 -12.22
N VAL A 17 -12.36 -7.19 -11.42
CA VAL A 17 -12.69 -7.59 -10.06
C VAL A 17 -13.51 -8.89 -10.08
N ARG A 18 -14.57 -8.96 -10.89
CA ARG A 18 -15.37 -10.20 -11.05
C ARG A 18 -14.52 -11.39 -11.52
N GLU A 19 -13.63 -11.17 -12.48
CA GLU A 19 -12.73 -12.22 -12.99
C GLU A 19 -11.79 -12.75 -11.89
N ASN A 20 -11.16 -11.87 -11.11
CA ASN A 20 -10.29 -12.27 -10.01
C ASN A 20 -11.05 -13.04 -8.92
N LEU A 21 -12.25 -12.58 -8.57
CA LEU A 21 -13.10 -13.25 -7.58
C LEU A 21 -13.58 -14.62 -8.08
N MET A 22 -13.96 -14.72 -9.36
CA MET A 22 -14.29 -15.99 -10.01
C MET A 22 -13.12 -16.98 -9.98
N HIS A 23 -11.88 -16.48 -10.08
CA HIS A 23 -10.66 -17.30 -9.94
C HIS A 23 -10.29 -17.63 -8.50
N GLY A 24 -11.11 -17.25 -7.51
CA GLY A 24 -10.93 -17.60 -6.10
C GLY A 24 -10.06 -16.62 -5.31
N ALA A 25 -9.90 -15.38 -5.76
CA ALA A 25 -9.25 -14.35 -4.96
C ALA A 25 -9.98 -14.14 -3.62
N ALA A 26 -9.24 -14.14 -2.52
CA ALA A 26 -9.79 -13.90 -1.19
C ALA A 26 -10.20 -12.44 -0.97
N PHE A 27 -9.51 -11.50 -1.62
CA PHE A 27 -9.74 -10.06 -1.61
C PHE A 27 -9.14 -9.45 -2.87
N ILE A 28 -9.33 -8.15 -3.08
CA ILE A 28 -8.83 -7.43 -4.25
C ILE A 28 -7.74 -6.43 -3.86
N LYS A 29 -6.65 -6.38 -4.63
CA LYS A 29 -5.57 -5.40 -4.46
C LYS A 29 -5.59 -4.43 -5.64
N LEU A 30 -5.67 -3.13 -5.35
CA LEU A 30 -5.52 -2.05 -6.33
C LEU A 30 -4.18 -1.33 -6.17
N MET A 31 -3.73 -0.67 -7.24
CA MET A 31 -2.63 0.29 -7.23
C MET A 31 -3.22 1.70 -7.26
N GLY A 32 -3.28 2.39 -6.11
CA GLY A 32 -3.87 3.72 -5.96
C GLY A 32 -2.87 4.87 -6.02
N GLY A 33 -1.58 4.56 -6.12
CA GLY A 33 -0.49 5.52 -6.22
C GLY A 33 0.71 4.92 -6.92
N GLY A 34 1.74 5.74 -7.13
CA GLY A 34 2.96 5.27 -7.79
C GLY A 34 3.81 4.35 -6.91
N GLY A 35 4.45 3.35 -7.52
CA GLY A 35 5.27 2.36 -6.82
C GLY A 35 6.77 2.63 -6.91
N VAL A 36 7.57 2.06 -6.01
CA VAL A 36 9.05 2.12 -6.13
C VAL A 36 9.55 1.22 -7.26
N ALA A 37 9.06 -0.03 -7.32
CA ALA A 37 9.51 -1.04 -8.28
C ALA A 37 9.01 -0.82 -9.72
N SER A 38 8.03 0.05 -9.90
CA SER A 38 7.45 0.35 -11.20
C SER A 38 8.37 1.28 -12.02
N PRO A 39 8.47 1.11 -13.36
CA PRO A 39 9.51 1.75 -14.16
C PRO A 39 9.26 3.24 -14.46
N SER A 40 8.01 3.70 -14.45
CA SER A 40 7.61 4.95 -15.14
C SER A 40 6.81 5.94 -14.30
N ASP A 41 6.13 5.48 -13.27
CA ASP A 41 5.34 6.27 -12.33
C ASP A 41 6.21 6.85 -11.20
N PRO A 42 6.17 8.18 -10.98
CA PRO A 42 6.73 8.81 -9.79
C PRO A 42 6.03 8.37 -8.51
N LEU A 43 6.72 8.43 -7.38
CA LEU A 43 6.18 7.94 -6.10
C LEU A 43 4.97 8.77 -5.60
N ASP A 44 4.93 10.06 -5.93
CA ASP A 44 3.98 11.03 -5.40
C ASP A 44 2.68 11.17 -6.21
N VAL A 45 2.51 10.37 -7.26
CA VAL A 45 1.27 10.36 -8.06
C VAL A 45 0.15 9.59 -7.38
N SER A 46 -1.09 9.97 -7.68
CA SER A 46 -2.29 9.17 -7.41
C SER A 46 -2.73 8.47 -8.69
N GLN A 47 -3.05 7.19 -8.59
CA GLN A 47 -3.60 6.36 -9.67
C GLN A 47 -5.06 6.02 -9.35
N TYR A 48 -5.86 5.80 -10.39
CA TYR A 48 -7.32 5.72 -10.36
C TYR A 48 -8.04 7.00 -9.86
N THR A 49 -9.25 7.18 -10.36
CA THR A 49 -10.25 8.11 -9.82
C THR A 49 -10.98 7.47 -8.64
N VAL A 50 -11.67 8.29 -7.84
CA VAL A 50 -12.52 7.79 -6.75
C VAL A 50 -13.64 6.88 -7.28
N ASP A 51 -14.20 7.17 -8.47
CA ASP A 51 -15.24 6.33 -9.07
C ASP A 51 -14.73 4.93 -9.43
N GLU A 52 -13.51 4.83 -9.98
CA GLU A 52 -12.92 3.54 -10.31
C GLU A 52 -12.60 2.72 -9.05
N ILE A 53 -12.10 3.36 -7.98
CA ILE A 53 -11.88 2.69 -6.69
C ILE A 53 -13.22 2.20 -6.12
N ALA A 54 -14.25 3.06 -6.12
CA ALA A 54 -15.58 2.71 -5.66
C ALA A 54 -16.21 1.57 -6.47
N ALA A 55 -15.94 1.51 -7.77
CA ALA A 55 -16.38 0.42 -8.63
C ALA A 55 -15.80 -0.94 -8.22
N ALA A 56 -14.52 -0.97 -7.83
CA ALA A 56 -13.89 -2.18 -7.31
C ALA A 56 -14.48 -2.58 -5.95
N VAL A 57 -14.66 -1.60 -5.05
CA VAL A 57 -15.24 -1.82 -3.72
C VAL A 57 -16.65 -2.37 -3.84
N GLU A 58 -17.50 -1.80 -4.68
CA GLU A 58 -18.87 -2.27 -4.91
C GLU A 58 -18.92 -3.75 -5.33
N VAL A 59 -18.05 -4.16 -6.26
CA VAL A 59 -18.02 -5.56 -6.71
C VAL A 59 -17.46 -6.49 -5.63
N ALA A 60 -16.41 -6.07 -4.91
CA ALA A 60 -15.83 -6.84 -3.82
C ALA A 60 -16.85 -7.03 -2.67
N GLU A 61 -17.58 -5.98 -2.29
CA GLU A 61 -18.61 -6.03 -1.25
C GLU A 61 -19.78 -6.94 -1.66
N ASN A 62 -20.23 -6.89 -2.92
CA ASN A 62 -21.24 -7.81 -3.45
C ASN A 62 -20.81 -9.29 -3.37
N TRP A 63 -19.50 -9.56 -3.38
CA TRP A 63 -18.93 -10.88 -3.21
C TRP A 63 -18.64 -11.24 -1.74
N GLY A 64 -18.90 -10.32 -0.81
CA GLY A 64 -18.66 -10.50 0.63
C GLY A 64 -17.18 -10.38 1.03
N THR A 65 -16.35 -9.70 0.23
CA THR A 65 -14.95 -9.42 0.55
C THR A 65 -14.63 -7.92 0.44
N TYR A 66 -13.36 -7.55 0.52
CA TYR A 66 -12.87 -6.18 0.58
C TYR A 66 -11.79 -5.88 -0.47
N VAL A 67 -11.50 -4.58 -0.61
CA VAL A 67 -10.38 -4.06 -1.38
C VAL A 67 -9.29 -3.58 -0.43
N THR A 68 -8.04 -3.85 -0.78
CA THR A 68 -6.84 -3.19 -0.24
C THR A 68 -6.14 -2.41 -1.35
N VAL A 69 -5.42 -1.35 -1.00
CA VAL A 69 -4.80 -0.44 -1.99
C VAL A 69 -3.33 -0.18 -1.67
N HIS A 70 -2.46 -0.27 -2.68
CA HIS A 70 -1.11 0.27 -2.62
C HIS A 70 -1.17 1.79 -2.72
N SER A 71 -0.71 2.51 -1.68
CA SER A 71 -0.59 3.98 -1.71
C SER A 71 0.41 4.49 -0.69
N TYR A 72 1.28 5.41 -1.10
CA TYR A 72 2.22 6.05 -0.19
C TYR A 72 1.71 7.39 0.35
N THR A 73 1.13 8.23 -0.52
CA THR A 73 0.84 9.63 -0.19
C THR A 73 -0.52 9.85 0.46
N ALA A 74 -0.59 10.87 1.32
CA ALA A 74 -1.81 11.39 1.92
C ALA A 74 -2.97 11.50 0.90
N LYS A 75 -2.74 12.19 -0.23
CA LYS A 75 -3.77 12.39 -1.27
C LYS A 75 -4.32 11.08 -1.84
N ALA A 76 -3.45 10.12 -2.16
CA ALA A 76 -3.86 8.84 -2.72
C ALA A 76 -4.69 8.04 -1.70
N ILE A 77 -4.26 8.05 -0.44
CA ILE A 77 -4.95 7.36 0.66
C ILE A 77 -6.32 7.98 0.93
N GLN A 78 -6.42 9.30 1.02
CA GLN A 78 -7.70 9.98 1.19
C GLN A 78 -8.66 9.67 0.03
N ASN A 79 -8.18 9.59 -1.21
CA ASN A 79 -9.00 9.18 -2.35
C ASN A 79 -9.48 7.73 -2.24
N ALA A 80 -8.61 6.83 -1.78
CA ALA A 80 -8.99 5.44 -1.55
C ALA A 80 -10.05 5.30 -0.46
N ILE A 81 -9.93 6.04 0.63
CA ILE A 81 -10.92 6.10 1.71
C ILE A 81 -12.26 6.64 1.17
N ARG A 82 -12.23 7.72 0.38
CA ARG A 82 -13.45 8.24 -0.31
C ARG A 82 -14.09 7.21 -1.24
N GLY A 83 -13.28 6.33 -1.83
CA GLY A 83 -13.74 5.22 -2.65
C GLY A 83 -14.22 3.99 -1.86
N GLY A 84 -14.12 4.00 -0.53
CA GLY A 84 -14.61 2.92 0.35
C GLY A 84 -13.57 1.84 0.69
N VAL A 85 -12.29 2.05 0.37
CA VAL A 85 -11.21 1.12 0.78
C VAL A 85 -11.04 1.14 2.29
N ARG A 86 -10.87 -0.04 2.90
CA ARG A 86 -10.71 -0.21 4.35
C ARG A 86 -9.31 -0.65 4.78
N ASN A 87 -8.44 -0.99 3.83
CA ASN A 87 -7.07 -1.42 4.11
C ASN A 87 -6.11 -0.73 3.13
N VAL A 88 -5.13 -0.01 3.68
CA VAL A 88 -4.08 0.68 2.92
C VAL A 88 -2.78 -0.07 3.10
N GLU A 89 -2.00 -0.15 2.04
CA GLU A 89 -0.72 -0.84 2.02
C GLU A 89 0.35 0.22 1.87
N HIS A 90 1.38 0.07 2.69
CA HIS A 90 2.47 1.02 2.85
C HIS A 90 2.03 2.28 3.61
N GLY A 91 1.83 3.44 2.97
CA GLY A 91 1.45 4.69 3.64
C GLY A 91 2.59 5.46 4.31
N GLN A 92 3.84 5.28 3.89
CA GLN A 92 5.00 5.97 4.47
C GLN A 92 4.94 7.50 4.33
N MET A 93 4.11 8.04 3.43
CA MET A 93 3.98 9.48 3.19
C MET A 93 2.60 10.01 3.61
N ILE A 94 1.99 9.43 4.65
CA ILE A 94 0.81 10.00 5.30
C ILE A 94 1.16 11.26 6.10
N ASP A 95 0.18 12.14 6.23
CA ASP A 95 0.19 13.30 7.11
C ASP A 95 -0.80 13.12 8.27
N GLU A 96 -0.83 14.13 9.16
CA GLU A 96 -1.66 14.11 10.36
C GLU A 96 -3.17 14.09 10.03
N GLU A 97 -3.60 14.83 9.01
CA GLU A 97 -4.99 14.84 8.53
C GLU A 97 -5.40 13.45 8.03
N THR A 98 -4.54 12.80 7.25
CA THR A 98 -4.82 11.46 6.72
C THR A 98 -4.84 10.42 7.83
N ALA A 99 -3.91 10.49 8.81
CA ALA A 99 -3.93 9.60 9.96
C ALA A 99 -5.22 9.75 10.78
N GLN A 100 -5.66 10.99 11.03
CA GLN A 100 -6.94 11.24 11.68
C GLN A 100 -8.11 10.66 10.89
N LEU A 101 -8.16 10.89 9.58
CA LEU A 101 -9.21 10.33 8.71
C LEU A 101 -9.22 8.80 8.73
N MET A 102 -8.04 8.16 8.75
CA MET A 102 -7.94 6.70 8.83
C MET A 102 -8.52 6.18 10.15
N GLN A 103 -8.26 6.83 11.27
CA GLN A 103 -8.87 6.51 12.56
C GLN A 103 -10.40 6.66 12.49
N GLU A 104 -10.90 7.82 12.05
CA GLU A 104 -12.33 8.13 11.99
C GLU A 104 -13.12 7.15 11.12
N THR A 105 -12.47 6.64 10.07
CA THR A 105 -13.08 5.70 9.11
C THR A 105 -12.78 4.22 9.42
N ASN A 106 -12.03 3.93 10.48
CA ASN A 106 -11.52 2.59 10.79
C ASN A 106 -10.77 1.95 9.60
N THR A 107 -10.03 2.76 8.85
CA THR A 107 -9.18 2.29 7.76
C THR A 107 -7.86 1.79 8.33
N SER A 108 -7.52 0.52 8.08
CA SER A 108 -6.26 -0.06 8.53
C SER A 108 -5.09 0.33 7.63
N VAL A 109 -3.87 0.17 8.14
CA VAL A 109 -2.64 0.36 7.37
C VAL A 109 -1.67 -0.80 7.56
N CYS A 110 -1.12 -1.31 6.47
CA CYS A 110 -0.04 -2.29 6.48
C CYS A 110 1.29 -1.61 6.14
N LEU A 111 2.00 -1.11 7.16
CA LEU A 111 3.33 -0.50 7.02
C LEU A 111 4.44 -1.56 7.00
N GLN A 112 5.45 -1.32 6.17
CA GLN A 112 6.69 -2.07 6.13
C GLN A 112 7.82 -1.20 6.70
N PRO A 113 8.70 -1.75 7.55
CA PRO A 113 9.83 -1.03 8.14
C PRO A 113 10.99 -0.91 7.15
N PHE A 114 10.77 -0.17 6.07
CA PHE A 114 11.78 0.10 5.05
C PHE A 114 12.80 1.14 5.53
N TYR A 115 14.07 0.79 5.42
CA TYR A 115 15.24 1.61 5.75
C TYR A 115 16.35 1.36 4.74
N ASP A 116 17.38 2.22 4.77
CA ASP A 116 18.63 2.00 4.04
C ASP A 116 19.59 1.16 4.89
N ASP A 117 19.30 -0.13 4.99
CA ASP A 117 20.09 -1.10 5.75
C ASP A 117 20.23 -2.44 5.00
N GLU A 118 20.72 -3.47 5.69
CA GLU A 118 20.95 -4.81 5.12
C GLU A 118 19.70 -5.51 4.58
N ASP A 119 18.48 -5.02 4.87
CA ASP A 119 17.23 -5.52 4.29
C ASP A 119 16.75 -4.70 3.08
N ALA A 120 17.46 -3.64 2.69
CA ALA A 120 17.09 -2.82 1.55
C ALA A 120 17.11 -3.63 0.24
N ILE A 121 16.12 -3.39 -0.62
CA ILE A 121 16.10 -3.98 -1.96
C ILE A 121 17.20 -3.30 -2.78
N PRO A 122 18.18 -4.05 -3.34
CA PRO A 122 19.26 -3.45 -4.12
C PRO A 122 18.72 -2.74 -5.36
N MET A 123 19.11 -1.47 -5.54
CA MET A 123 18.75 -0.67 -6.71
C MET A 123 20.00 -0.10 -7.38
N PRO A 124 20.00 0.07 -8.72
CA PRO A 124 21.14 0.68 -9.40
C PRO A 124 21.36 2.11 -8.89
N PRO A 125 22.60 2.49 -8.52
CA PRO A 125 22.90 3.85 -8.07
C PRO A 125 22.55 4.91 -9.12
N GLY A 126 21.97 6.01 -8.68
CA GLY A 126 21.47 7.12 -9.49
C GLY A 126 20.15 6.84 -10.23
N SER A 127 19.60 5.63 -10.12
CA SER A 127 18.39 5.24 -10.86
C SER A 127 17.13 5.94 -10.36
N PHE A 128 16.09 5.91 -11.20
CA PHE A 128 14.78 6.43 -10.83
C PHE A 128 14.18 5.66 -9.64
N ALA A 129 14.37 4.33 -9.60
CA ALA A 129 13.90 3.48 -8.51
C ALA A 129 14.61 3.84 -7.19
N GLU A 130 15.93 4.03 -7.20
CA GLU A 130 16.68 4.42 -5.99
C GLU A 130 16.19 5.76 -5.44
N LYS A 131 15.98 6.77 -6.30
CA LYS A 131 15.43 8.07 -5.88
C LYS A 131 14.05 7.94 -5.22
N LYS A 132 13.17 7.10 -5.79
CA LYS A 132 11.86 6.80 -5.21
C LYS A 132 12.00 6.07 -3.88
N TYR A 133 12.92 5.12 -3.76
CA TYR A 133 13.17 4.42 -2.50
C TYR A 133 13.67 5.35 -1.40
N GLN A 134 14.60 6.26 -1.73
CA GLN A 134 15.08 7.26 -0.78
C GLN A 134 13.96 8.22 -0.32
N GLN A 135 13.07 8.63 -1.23
CA GLN A 135 11.87 9.39 -0.88
C GLN A 135 10.94 8.58 0.04
N LEU A 136 10.74 7.30 -0.26
CA LEU A 136 9.90 6.40 0.54
C LEU A 136 10.39 6.27 1.98
N ILE A 137 11.67 5.90 2.17
CA ILE A 137 12.23 5.65 3.51
C ILE A 137 12.29 6.92 4.37
N SER A 138 12.35 8.10 3.75
CA SER A 138 12.31 9.38 4.47
C SER A 138 11.00 9.58 5.25
N GLY A 139 9.93 8.89 4.84
CA GLY A 139 8.63 8.94 5.50
C GLY A 139 8.38 7.83 6.53
N THR A 140 9.18 6.76 6.55
CA THR A 140 8.93 5.57 7.38
C THR A 140 8.73 5.92 8.86
N ASP A 141 9.66 6.67 9.46
CA ASP A 141 9.59 7.04 10.88
C ASP A 141 8.35 7.86 11.20
N ASN A 142 7.98 8.80 10.33
CA ASN A 142 6.82 9.65 10.53
C ASN A 142 5.52 8.83 10.47
N ALA A 143 5.41 7.92 9.50
CA ALA A 143 4.23 7.08 9.35
C ALA A 143 4.01 6.17 10.57
N PHE A 144 5.06 5.54 11.11
CA PHE A 144 4.94 4.76 12.35
C PHE A 144 4.57 5.61 13.56
N LYS A 145 5.16 6.80 13.70
CA LYS A 145 4.80 7.74 14.78
C LYS A 145 3.34 8.18 14.70
N LEU A 146 2.84 8.48 13.50
CA LEU A 146 1.44 8.84 13.28
C LEU A 146 0.51 7.66 13.52
N ALA A 147 0.84 6.46 13.03
CA ALA A 147 0.07 5.25 13.30
C ALA A 147 -0.09 4.99 14.81
N LYS A 148 0.99 5.15 15.59
CA LYS A 148 0.94 5.05 17.05
C LYS A 148 0.15 6.20 17.69
N LYS A 149 0.38 7.45 17.26
CA LYS A 149 -0.29 8.65 17.82
C LYS A 149 -1.82 8.59 17.66
N TYR A 150 -2.30 8.07 16.54
CA TYR A 150 -3.73 7.99 16.22
C TYR A 150 -4.36 6.63 16.53
N ASP A 151 -3.60 5.70 17.15
CA ASP A 151 -4.06 4.34 17.47
C ASP A 151 -4.66 3.64 16.23
N LEU A 152 -3.97 3.74 15.09
CA LEU A 152 -4.42 3.12 13.85
C LEU A 152 -4.34 1.61 13.96
N LEU A 153 -5.35 0.91 13.43
CA LEU A 153 -5.26 -0.53 13.20
C LEU A 153 -4.15 -0.79 12.18
N PHE A 154 -3.01 -1.27 12.66
CA PHE A 154 -1.83 -1.48 11.85
C PHE A 154 -1.50 -2.97 11.72
N GLY A 155 -1.17 -3.40 10.50
CA GLY A 155 -0.66 -4.74 10.19
C GLY A 155 0.82 -4.69 9.78
N PHE A 156 1.60 -5.66 10.23
CA PHE A 156 2.98 -5.81 9.76
C PHE A 156 3.03 -6.47 8.38
N GLY A 157 3.83 -5.90 7.48
CA GLY A 157 4.20 -6.52 6.21
C GLY A 157 5.69 -6.39 5.93
N THR A 158 6.20 -7.25 5.04
CA THR A 158 7.59 -7.23 4.58
C THR A 158 7.72 -6.72 3.15
N ASP A 159 6.77 -7.12 2.29
CA ASP A 159 6.77 -6.83 0.85
C ASP A 159 8.13 -7.12 0.17
N SER A 160 8.79 -8.19 0.64
CA SER A 160 10.08 -8.64 0.13
C SER A 160 9.91 -9.37 -1.21
N GLN A 161 10.72 -9.02 -2.21
CA GLN A 161 10.53 -9.47 -3.59
C GLN A 161 11.71 -10.32 -4.10
N GLY A 162 11.42 -11.54 -4.57
CA GLY A 162 12.31 -12.31 -5.46
C GLY A 162 13.69 -12.71 -4.92
N ASN A 163 14.01 -12.43 -3.65
CA ASN A 163 15.33 -12.64 -3.07
C ASN A 163 15.24 -13.63 -1.87
N PRO A 164 15.75 -14.86 -2.00
CA PRO A 164 15.75 -15.85 -0.92
C PRO A 164 16.46 -15.39 0.36
N ALA A 165 17.59 -14.68 0.23
CA ALA A 165 18.32 -14.18 1.39
C ALA A 165 17.52 -13.11 2.15
N LEU A 166 16.75 -12.28 1.44
CA LEU A 166 15.85 -11.32 2.08
C LEU A 166 14.63 -12.03 2.71
N ALA A 167 14.15 -13.11 2.10
CA ALA A 167 13.04 -13.90 2.64
C ALA A 167 13.37 -14.55 3.99
N GLU A 168 14.62 -14.97 4.22
CA GLU A 168 15.08 -15.49 5.52
C GLU A 168 15.09 -14.42 6.62
N ARG A 169 15.08 -13.14 6.24
CA ARG A 169 15.22 -11.99 7.15
C ARG A 169 13.91 -11.31 7.52
N GLN A 170 12.75 -11.87 7.15
CA GLN A 170 11.45 -11.32 7.51
C GLN A 170 11.26 -11.16 9.03
N GLY A 171 11.83 -12.07 9.84
CA GLY A 171 11.84 -11.95 11.29
C GLY A 171 12.67 -10.77 11.80
N ALA A 172 13.80 -10.48 11.16
CA ALA A 172 14.61 -9.31 11.47
C ALA A 172 13.88 -8.01 11.10
N GLN A 173 13.15 -7.99 9.99
CA GLN A 173 12.29 -6.86 9.62
C GLN A 173 11.19 -6.62 10.66
N LEU A 174 10.53 -7.68 11.16
CA LEU A 174 9.54 -7.56 12.25
C LEU A 174 10.17 -6.97 13.51
N ALA A 175 11.38 -7.42 13.87
CA ALA A 175 12.09 -6.93 15.05
C ALA A 175 12.40 -5.42 14.98
N LYS A 176 12.38 -4.78 13.80
CA LYS A 176 12.54 -3.32 13.68
C LYS A 176 11.39 -2.54 14.32
N LEU A 177 10.22 -3.16 14.52
CA LEU A 177 9.06 -2.49 15.11
C LEU A 177 9.24 -2.11 16.58
N VAL A 178 10.21 -2.71 17.29
CA VAL A 178 10.56 -2.32 18.68
C VAL A 178 10.99 -0.86 18.79
N ARG A 179 11.37 -0.21 17.68
CA ARG A 179 11.63 1.24 17.62
C ARG A 179 10.41 2.08 17.98
N TYR A 180 9.20 1.52 17.85
CA TYR A 180 7.94 2.26 17.98
C TYR A 180 7.00 1.65 19.02
N PHE A 181 7.00 0.33 19.16
CA PHE A 181 6.07 -0.39 20.02
C PHE A 181 6.87 -1.16 21.08
N GLU A 182 6.86 -0.62 22.30
CA GLU A 182 7.35 -1.23 23.54
C GLU A 182 6.16 -1.44 24.49
#